data_AF-A0A968S0C7-F1
#
_entry.id   AF-A0A968S0C7-F1
#
_cell.length_a   1.000
_cell.length_b   1.000
_cell.length_c   1.000
_cell.angle_alpha   90.00
_cell.angle_beta   90.00
_cell.angle_gamma   90.00
#
_symmetry.space_group_name_H-M   'P 1'
#
loop_
_entity.id
_entity.type
_entity.pdbx_description
1 polymer ?
#
loop_
_entity_poly.entity_id
_entity_poly.type
_entity_poly.pdbx_seq_one_letter_code
_entity_poly.pdbx_strand_id
1 'polypeptide(L)'
;SLSNVWDANETWLVLMGGGLFGAFPLAYSTILSALYIPILLMVFGFIFRAVAFEFREQADRKVLWNLSFASGSFVASLGQGFALGAVLKGINVDAAGHFIGGTWDWLNWQTVLVALTLIQGYVLIGSTYLILKTEGELQATHYRTAKIAAITTLIGAIIITVTTPIFYEAARSRLFSQPLVYIFALIPILGILLIGLLLRSLNRKEESWPIVWTILLFVLTFIGLALVVFPYIIPPSITIYEAAADPSALVFMIIFIGALIPVMLFYNIYQYIVFRGKVTVDGYGE
;
A
#
# COMPACT_ATOMS: atom_id res chain seq x y z
N SER A 1 -7.92 12.93 -14.84
CA SER A 1 -6.95 13.05 -13.73
C SER A 1 -6.12 11.78 -13.50
N LEU A 2 -6.65 10.58 -13.78
CA LEU A 2 -6.00 9.31 -13.35
C LEU A 2 -5.27 8.53 -14.46
N SER A 3 -5.62 8.70 -15.76
CA SER A 3 -5.08 7.91 -16.88
C SER A 3 -3.55 7.80 -16.85
N ASN A 4 -2.85 8.93 -16.93
CA ASN A 4 -1.39 8.97 -17.09
C ASN A 4 -0.64 8.49 -15.85
N VAL A 5 -1.28 8.53 -14.67
CA VAL A 5 -0.66 8.19 -13.38
C VAL A 5 -0.88 6.72 -13.03
N TRP A 6 -1.94 6.10 -13.58
CA TRP A 6 -2.27 4.70 -13.30
C TRP A 6 -1.23 3.74 -13.87
N ASP A 7 -0.89 3.86 -15.16
CA ASP A 7 0.10 3.00 -15.83
C ASP A 7 1.46 3.04 -15.13
N ALA A 8 1.89 4.24 -14.73
CA ALA A 8 3.14 4.44 -14.01
C ALA A 8 3.14 3.77 -12.63
N ASN A 9 1.99 3.75 -11.95
CA ASN A 9 1.86 3.14 -10.62
C ASN A 9 1.92 1.60 -10.66
N GLU A 10 1.37 0.95 -11.69
CA GLU A 10 1.40 -0.51 -11.79
C GLU A 10 2.81 -1.05 -12.02
N THR A 11 3.67 -0.28 -12.68
CA THR A 11 5.07 -0.62 -12.90
C THR A 11 5.81 -0.88 -11.57
N TRP A 12 5.49 -0.14 -10.50
CA TRP A 12 6.09 -0.34 -9.17
C TRP A 12 5.77 -1.71 -8.57
N LEU A 13 4.57 -2.24 -8.80
CA LEU A 13 4.19 -3.56 -8.30
C LEU A 13 4.94 -4.67 -9.06
N VAL A 14 5.10 -4.52 -10.37
CA VAL A 14 5.86 -5.46 -11.19
C VAL A 14 7.34 -5.47 -10.78
N LEU A 15 7.93 -4.30 -10.55
CA LEU A 15 9.30 -4.19 -10.05
C LEU A 15 9.47 -4.82 -8.67
N MET A 16 8.49 -4.64 -7.77
CA MET A 16 8.50 -5.28 -6.45
C MET A 16 8.47 -6.80 -6.58
N GLY A 17 7.57 -7.35 -7.40
CA GLY A 17 7.46 -8.79 -7.64
C GLY A 17 8.70 -9.39 -8.30
N GLY A 18 9.21 -8.75 -9.36
CA GLY A 18 10.43 -9.17 -10.05
C GLY A 18 11.70 -9.01 -9.19
N GLY A 19 11.75 -7.96 -8.38
CA GLY A 19 12.81 -7.73 -7.40
C GLY A 19 12.84 -8.84 -6.34
N LEU A 20 11.68 -9.22 -5.80
CA LEU A 20 11.57 -10.33 -4.86
C LEU A 20 11.97 -11.65 -5.52
N PHE A 21 11.49 -11.92 -6.74
CA PHE A 21 11.83 -13.13 -7.49
C PHE A 21 13.34 -13.30 -7.70
N GLY A 22 14.01 -12.23 -8.14
CA GLY A 22 15.45 -12.31 -8.41
C GLY A 22 16.30 -12.27 -7.16
N ALA A 23 15.99 -11.39 -6.20
CA ALA A 23 16.87 -11.15 -5.05
C ALA A 23 16.61 -12.12 -3.90
N PHE A 24 15.37 -12.60 -3.77
CA PHE A 24 14.95 -13.48 -2.69
C PHE A 24 14.05 -14.61 -3.21
N PRO A 25 14.56 -15.54 -4.03
CA PRO A 25 13.76 -16.55 -4.71
C PRO A 25 12.97 -17.45 -3.73
N LEU A 26 13.57 -17.81 -2.59
CA LEU A 26 12.88 -18.57 -1.53
C LEU A 26 11.71 -17.79 -0.95
N ALA A 27 11.91 -16.51 -0.65
CA ALA A 27 10.84 -15.65 -0.15
C ALA A 27 9.73 -15.50 -1.19
N TYR A 28 10.09 -15.33 -2.46
CA TYR A 28 9.13 -15.25 -3.57
C TYR A 28 8.26 -16.50 -3.64
N SER A 29 8.85 -17.70 -3.69
CA SER A 29 8.09 -18.96 -3.79
C SER A 29 7.17 -19.18 -2.60
N THR A 30 7.64 -18.86 -1.40
CA THR A 30 6.91 -19.12 -0.16
C THR A 30 5.78 -18.12 0.04
N ILE A 31 6.02 -16.83 -0.19
CA ILE A 31 4.99 -15.79 -0.09
C ILE A 31 3.91 -16.00 -1.16
N LEU A 32 4.30 -16.33 -2.40
CA LEU A 32 3.34 -16.61 -3.47
C LEU A 32 2.45 -17.81 -3.13
N SER A 33 3.04 -18.86 -2.54
CA SER A 33 2.29 -20.06 -2.13
C SER A 33 1.34 -19.76 -0.96
N ALA A 34 1.83 -19.06 0.06
CA ALA A 34 1.04 -18.70 1.24
C ALA A 34 -0.11 -17.73 0.92
N LEU A 35 0.13 -16.81 -0.01
CA LEU A 35 -0.77 -15.71 -0.36
C LEU A 35 -1.40 -15.90 -1.74
N TYR A 36 -1.50 -17.14 -2.23
CA TYR A 36 -2.01 -17.46 -3.55
C TYR A 36 -3.38 -16.82 -3.82
N ILE A 37 -4.34 -16.98 -2.90
CA ILE A 37 -5.68 -16.38 -3.04
C ILE A 37 -5.63 -14.84 -2.95
N PRO A 38 -5.03 -14.20 -1.92
CA PRO A 38 -4.87 -12.74 -1.89
C PRO A 38 -4.24 -12.14 -3.15
N ILE A 39 -3.19 -12.76 -3.68
CA ILE A 39 -2.49 -12.31 -4.89
C ILE A 39 -3.40 -12.47 -6.12
N LEU A 40 -4.12 -13.59 -6.25
CA LEU A 40 -5.09 -13.75 -7.34
C LEU A 40 -6.20 -12.69 -7.29
N LEU A 41 -6.71 -12.36 -6.09
CA LEU A 41 -7.67 -11.27 -5.93
C LEU A 41 -7.08 -9.95 -6.45
N MET A 42 -5.82 -9.64 -6.14
CA MET A 42 -5.13 -8.48 -6.69
C MET A 42 -5.06 -8.51 -8.21
N VAL A 43 -4.63 -9.62 -8.80
CA VAL A 43 -4.52 -9.78 -10.27
C VAL A 43 -5.88 -9.58 -10.94
N PHE A 44 -6.94 -10.22 -10.46
CA PHE A 44 -8.28 -10.00 -11.01
C PHE A 44 -8.74 -8.55 -10.84
N GLY A 45 -8.45 -7.94 -9.69
CA GLY A 45 -8.75 -6.52 -9.45
C GLY A 45 -8.06 -5.59 -10.44
N PHE A 46 -6.78 -5.84 -10.77
CA PHE A 46 -6.03 -5.09 -11.78
C PHE A 46 -6.60 -5.29 -13.19
N ILE A 47 -6.94 -6.53 -13.56
CA ILE A 47 -7.57 -6.83 -14.86
C ILE A 47 -8.88 -6.05 -15.00
N PHE A 48 -9.76 -6.09 -13.99
CA PHE A 48 -11.03 -5.34 -14.04
C PHE A 48 -10.81 -3.84 -14.17
N ARG A 49 -9.79 -3.28 -13.50
CA ARG A 49 -9.45 -1.85 -13.60
C ARG A 49 -8.96 -1.49 -14.99
N ALA A 50 -8.00 -2.24 -15.53
CA ALA A 50 -7.41 -2.01 -16.85
C ALA A 50 -8.48 -2.04 -17.95
N VAL A 51 -9.28 -3.11 -17.98
CA VAL A 51 -10.36 -3.28 -18.96
C VAL A 51 -11.43 -2.19 -18.77
N ALA A 52 -11.83 -1.89 -17.54
CA ALA A 52 -12.83 -0.85 -17.32
C ALA A 52 -12.36 0.55 -17.76
N PHE A 53 -11.07 0.84 -17.70
CA PHE A 53 -10.54 2.12 -18.16
C PHE A 53 -10.66 2.28 -19.68
N GLU A 54 -10.16 1.30 -20.42
CA GLU A 54 -10.14 1.30 -21.90
C GLU A 54 -11.56 1.27 -22.50
N PHE A 55 -12.43 0.40 -22.01
CA PHE A 55 -13.75 0.18 -22.60
C PHE A 55 -14.80 1.22 -22.19
N ARG A 56 -14.57 1.96 -21.09
CA ARG A 56 -15.53 2.97 -20.61
C ARG A 56 -15.73 4.11 -21.62
N GLU A 57 -14.69 4.49 -22.36
CA GLU A 57 -14.79 5.59 -23.34
C GLU A 57 -15.64 5.21 -24.54
N GLN A 58 -15.61 3.94 -24.93
CA GLN A 58 -16.32 3.40 -26.09
C GLN A 58 -17.73 2.90 -25.78
N ALA A 59 -18.14 2.91 -24.51
CA ALA A 59 -19.39 2.27 -24.08
C ALA A 59 -20.55 3.25 -23.86
N ASP A 60 -21.73 2.88 -24.38
CA ASP A 60 -22.99 3.58 -24.12
C ASP A 60 -23.38 3.53 -22.63
N ARG A 61 -23.19 2.37 -21.99
CA ARG A 61 -23.53 2.15 -20.58
C ARG A 61 -22.31 2.29 -19.67
N LYS A 62 -21.91 3.53 -19.40
CA LYS A 62 -20.74 3.86 -18.55
C LYS A 62 -20.85 3.37 -17.09
N VAL A 63 -22.07 3.14 -16.60
CA VAL A 63 -22.32 2.68 -15.21
C VAL A 63 -21.69 1.31 -14.93
N LEU A 64 -21.81 0.36 -15.86
CA LEU A 64 -21.25 -0.98 -15.69
C LEU A 64 -19.72 -0.95 -15.58
N TRP A 65 -19.07 -0.09 -16.38
CA TRP A 65 -17.63 0.09 -16.34
C TRP A 65 -17.16 0.84 -15.10
N ASN A 66 -17.90 1.85 -14.64
CA ASN A 66 -17.62 2.50 -13.36
C ASN A 66 -17.71 1.51 -12.19
N LEU A 67 -18.72 0.61 -12.18
CA LEU A 67 -18.85 -0.44 -11.18
C LEU A 67 -17.73 -1.48 -11.27
N SER A 68 -17.32 -1.85 -12.48
CA SER A 68 -16.19 -2.76 -12.71
C SER A 68 -14.88 -2.17 -12.21
N PHE A 69 -14.64 -0.88 -12.46
CA PHE A 69 -13.47 -0.17 -11.94
C PHE A 69 -13.48 -0.08 -10.41
N ALA A 70 -14.65 0.24 -9.82
CA ALA A 70 -14.81 0.35 -8.38
C ALA A 70 -14.62 -1.01 -7.68
N SER A 71 -15.26 -2.06 -8.19
CA SER A 71 -15.12 -3.42 -7.66
C SER A 71 -13.71 -3.96 -7.83
N GLY A 72 -13.07 -3.77 -8.98
CA GLY A 72 -11.68 -4.14 -9.20
C GLY A 72 -10.71 -3.44 -8.24
N SER A 73 -10.90 -2.13 -8.01
CA SER A 73 -10.12 -1.34 -7.05
C SER A 73 -10.32 -1.83 -5.62
N PHE A 74 -11.55 -2.16 -5.24
CA PHE A 74 -11.88 -2.69 -3.93
C PHE A 74 -11.28 -4.08 -3.70
N VAL A 75 -11.44 -4.99 -4.66
CA VAL A 75 -10.90 -6.36 -4.60
C VAL A 75 -9.37 -6.36 -4.57
N ALA A 76 -8.71 -5.51 -5.35
CA ALA A 76 -7.25 -5.38 -5.30
C ALA A 76 -6.76 -4.86 -3.94
N SER A 77 -7.43 -3.84 -3.40
CA SER A 77 -7.10 -3.29 -2.07
C SER A 77 -7.35 -4.32 -0.95
N LEU A 78 -8.41 -5.11 -1.06
CA LEU A 78 -8.68 -6.23 -0.14
C LEU A 78 -7.58 -7.28 -0.21
N GLY A 79 -7.21 -7.74 -1.42
CA GLY A 79 -6.15 -8.72 -1.61
C GLY A 79 -4.82 -8.25 -1.01
N GLN A 80 -4.45 -7.00 -1.25
CA GLN A 80 -3.24 -6.41 -0.67
C GLN A 80 -3.31 -6.29 0.86
N GLY A 81 -4.47 -5.93 1.39
CA GLY A 81 -4.74 -5.88 2.82
C GLY A 81 -4.61 -7.23 3.51
N PHE A 82 -5.18 -8.28 2.92
CA PHE A 82 -5.05 -9.66 3.40
C PHE A 82 -3.62 -10.15 3.34
N ALA A 83 -2.91 -9.86 2.23
CA ALA A 83 -1.50 -10.20 2.08
C ALA A 83 -0.64 -9.55 3.18
N LEU A 84 -0.80 -8.23 3.40
CA LEU A 84 -0.07 -7.50 4.43
C LEU A 84 -0.38 -8.05 5.83
N GLY A 85 -1.66 -8.28 6.15
CA GLY A 85 -2.06 -8.83 7.44
C GLY A 85 -1.50 -10.22 7.68
N ALA A 86 -1.47 -11.08 6.66
CA ALA A 86 -0.93 -12.43 6.75
C ALA A 86 0.59 -12.43 6.97
N VAL A 87 1.33 -11.54 6.30
CA VAL A 87 2.77 -11.35 6.53
C VAL A 87 3.04 -10.85 7.96
N LEU A 88 2.23 -9.92 8.47
CA LEU A 88 2.33 -9.43 9.84
C LEU A 88 2.04 -10.50 10.89
N LYS A 89 1.07 -11.38 10.62
CA LYS A 89 0.78 -12.55 11.46
C LYS A 89 1.94 -13.54 11.47
N GLY A 90 2.66 -13.64 10.36
CA GLY A 90 3.70 -14.62 10.11
C GLY A 90 3.18 -15.78 9.25
N ILE A 91 4.09 -16.37 8.49
CA ILE A 91 3.80 -17.46 7.55
C ILE A 91 4.43 -18.74 8.08
N ASN A 92 3.64 -19.79 8.19
CA ASN A 92 4.10 -21.09 8.65
C ASN A 92 4.94 -21.77 7.56
N VAL A 93 6.19 -22.06 7.89
CA VAL A 93 7.17 -22.68 6.99
C VAL A 93 7.88 -23.86 7.63
N ASP A 94 8.36 -24.79 6.82
CA ASP A 94 9.27 -25.85 7.25
C ASP A 94 10.70 -25.32 7.49
N ALA A 95 11.62 -26.21 7.88
CA ALA A 95 13.02 -25.86 8.12
C ALA A 95 13.78 -25.38 6.87
N ALA A 96 13.27 -25.70 5.67
CA ALA A 96 13.84 -25.24 4.40
C ALA A 96 13.17 -23.94 3.89
N GLY A 97 12.18 -23.42 4.61
CA GLY A 97 11.45 -22.21 4.26
C GLY A 97 10.27 -22.43 3.33
N HIS A 98 9.87 -23.66 3.03
CA HIS A 98 8.69 -23.94 2.21
C HIS A 98 7.41 -23.75 3.01
N PHE A 99 6.36 -23.26 2.34
CA PHE A 99 5.06 -23.06 2.96
C PHE A 99 4.40 -24.39 3.37
N ILE A 100 4.01 -24.50 4.64
CA ILE A 100 3.32 -25.68 5.20
C ILE A 100 1.95 -25.34 5.82
N GLY A 101 1.50 -24.10 5.66
CA GLY A 101 0.21 -23.64 6.19
C GLY A 101 -0.99 -24.12 5.38
N GLY A 102 -2.19 -23.82 5.90
CA GLY A 102 -3.45 -24.08 5.23
C GLY A 102 -3.82 -23.01 4.20
N THR A 103 -4.67 -23.37 3.24
CA THR A 103 -5.16 -22.45 2.18
C THR A 103 -5.84 -21.20 2.72
N TRP A 104 -6.41 -21.24 3.93
CA TRP A 104 -7.17 -20.14 4.55
C TRP A 104 -6.41 -19.43 5.67
N ASP A 105 -5.13 -19.72 5.89
CA ASP A 105 -4.35 -19.15 7.01
C ASP A 105 -4.24 -17.62 6.94
N TRP A 106 -4.36 -17.06 5.74
CA TRP A 106 -4.40 -15.62 5.45
C TRP A 106 -5.70 -14.95 5.88
N LEU A 107 -6.80 -15.70 6.09
CA LEU A 107 -8.11 -15.14 6.42
C LEU A 107 -8.39 -15.30 7.92
N ASN A 108 -8.41 -14.17 8.63
CA ASN A 108 -8.83 -14.07 10.02
C ASN A 108 -9.29 -12.64 10.32
N TRP A 109 -9.88 -12.42 11.49
CA TRP A 109 -10.45 -11.11 11.81
C TRP A 109 -9.38 -10.01 11.86
N GLN A 110 -8.13 -10.33 12.20
CA GLN A 110 -7.02 -9.38 12.21
C GLN A 110 -6.61 -8.99 10.78
N THR A 111 -6.51 -9.94 9.85
CA THR A 111 -6.21 -9.61 8.44
C THR A 111 -7.36 -8.87 7.78
N VAL A 112 -8.61 -9.15 8.16
CA VAL A 112 -9.77 -8.33 7.78
C VAL A 112 -9.62 -6.90 8.30
N LEU A 113 -9.24 -6.71 9.57
CA LEU A 113 -9.01 -5.37 10.13
C LEU A 113 -7.90 -4.62 9.39
N VAL A 114 -6.77 -5.28 9.09
CA VAL A 114 -5.68 -4.70 8.29
C VAL A 114 -6.18 -4.31 6.90
N ALA A 115 -6.96 -5.18 6.24
CA ALA A 115 -7.48 -4.90 4.91
C ALA A 115 -8.45 -3.71 4.90
N LEU A 116 -9.38 -3.64 5.86
CA LEU A 116 -10.30 -2.51 5.99
C LEU A 116 -9.56 -1.21 6.30
N THR A 117 -8.54 -1.25 7.17
CA THR A 117 -7.72 -0.08 7.50
C THR A 117 -6.92 0.39 6.27
N LEU A 118 -6.35 -0.53 5.51
CA LEU A 118 -5.58 -0.23 4.30
C LEU A 118 -6.49 0.36 3.20
N ILE A 119 -7.72 -0.13 3.05
CA ILE A 119 -8.73 0.47 2.16
C ILE A 119 -9.02 1.91 2.57
N GLN A 120 -9.23 2.19 3.87
CA GLN A 120 -9.45 3.56 4.33
C GLN A 120 -8.23 4.45 4.10
N GLY A 121 -7.02 3.90 4.25
CA GLY A 121 -5.78 4.57 3.86
C GLY A 121 -5.76 4.96 2.38
N TYR A 122 -6.17 4.05 1.48
CA TYR A 122 -6.23 4.36 0.04
C TYR A 122 -7.32 5.38 -0.30
N VAL A 123 -8.48 5.32 0.36
CA VAL A 123 -9.49 6.36 0.25
C VAL A 123 -8.94 7.70 0.74
N LEU A 124 -8.12 7.72 1.79
CA LEU A 124 -7.51 8.92 2.33
C LEU A 124 -6.53 9.58 1.34
N ILE A 125 -5.54 8.83 0.84
CA ILE A 125 -4.56 9.36 -0.11
C ILE A 125 -5.21 9.73 -1.45
N GLY A 126 -6.21 8.96 -1.90
CA GLY A 126 -6.99 9.30 -3.09
C GLY A 126 -7.79 10.58 -2.90
N SER A 127 -8.44 10.76 -1.75
CA SER A 127 -9.25 11.96 -1.47
C SER A 127 -8.37 13.22 -1.33
N THR A 128 -7.22 13.13 -0.66
CA THR A 128 -6.30 14.28 -0.54
C THR A 128 -5.61 14.62 -1.85
N TYR A 129 -5.36 13.64 -2.71
CA TYR A 129 -4.93 13.88 -4.09
C TYR A 129 -6.03 14.55 -4.93
N LEU A 130 -7.30 14.13 -4.79
CA LEU A 130 -8.39 14.73 -5.54
C LEU A 130 -8.72 16.16 -5.08
N ILE A 131 -8.49 16.50 -3.81
CA ILE A 131 -8.58 17.90 -3.33
C ILE A 131 -7.65 18.83 -4.11
N LEU A 132 -6.44 18.37 -4.46
CA LEU A 132 -5.49 19.12 -5.29
C LEU A 132 -5.92 19.25 -6.75
N LYS A 133 -6.71 18.30 -7.26
CA LYS A 133 -7.02 18.17 -8.69
C LYS A 133 -8.39 18.67 -9.09
N THR A 134 -9.27 18.91 -8.13
CA THR A 134 -10.68 19.25 -8.34
C THR A 134 -11.02 20.61 -7.73
N GLU A 135 -12.10 21.22 -8.20
CA GLU A 135 -12.65 22.49 -7.68
C GLU A 135 -14.15 22.37 -7.41
N GLY A 136 -14.70 23.37 -6.70
CA GLY A 136 -16.14 23.49 -6.47
C GLY A 136 -16.73 22.37 -5.59
N GLU A 137 -17.91 21.90 -5.97
CA GLU A 137 -18.69 20.92 -5.18
C GLU A 137 -17.99 19.56 -5.07
N LEU A 138 -17.30 19.13 -6.13
CA LEU A 138 -16.55 17.89 -6.13
C LEU A 138 -15.40 17.95 -5.12
N GLN A 139 -14.69 19.08 -5.07
CA GLN A 139 -13.62 19.30 -4.10
C GLN A 139 -14.16 19.29 -2.65
N ALA A 140 -15.30 19.93 -2.40
CA ALA A 140 -15.94 19.94 -1.09
C ALA A 140 -16.31 18.52 -0.61
N THR A 141 -16.76 17.67 -1.52
CA THR A 141 -17.03 16.26 -1.24
C THR A 141 -15.75 15.53 -0.81
N HIS A 142 -14.64 15.74 -1.51
CA HIS A 142 -13.36 15.12 -1.15
C HIS A 142 -12.79 15.61 0.19
N TYR A 143 -13.03 16.87 0.58
CA TYR A 143 -12.71 17.32 1.95
C TYR A 143 -13.47 16.53 3.02
N ARG A 144 -14.76 16.24 2.79
CA ARG A 144 -15.55 15.43 3.73
C ARG A 144 -15.08 13.98 3.75
N THR A 145 -14.87 13.38 2.59
CA THR A 145 -14.37 11.99 2.48
C THR A 145 -13.00 11.84 3.12
N ALA A 146 -12.08 12.79 2.90
CA ALA A 146 -10.74 12.76 3.51
C ALA A 146 -10.80 12.81 5.05
N LYS A 147 -11.71 13.61 5.65
CA LYS A 147 -11.88 13.64 7.11
C LYS A 147 -12.37 12.32 7.67
N ILE A 148 -13.37 11.70 7.02
CA ILE A 148 -13.91 10.40 7.44
C ILE A 148 -12.83 9.32 7.29
N ALA A 149 -12.12 9.31 6.16
CA ALA A 149 -11.04 8.36 5.89
C ALA A 149 -9.87 8.53 6.88
N ALA A 150 -9.51 9.76 7.25
CA ALA A 150 -8.46 10.03 8.24
C ALA A 150 -8.82 9.47 9.62
N ILE A 151 -10.05 9.70 10.08
CA ILE A 151 -10.52 9.21 11.38
C ILE A 151 -10.64 7.68 11.39
N THR A 152 -11.23 7.09 10.35
CA THR A 152 -11.39 5.63 10.26
C THR A 152 -10.05 4.92 10.11
N THR A 153 -9.10 5.49 9.36
CA THR A 153 -7.71 5.00 9.29
C THR A 153 -7.03 5.08 10.66
N LEU A 154 -7.21 6.18 11.41
CA LEU A 154 -6.66 6.31 12.76
C LEU A 154 -7.21 5.23 13.70
N ILE A 155 -8.54 5.03 13.70
CA ILE A 155 -9.19 4.00 14.52
C ILE A 155 -8.63 2.63 14.18
N GLY A 156 -8.57 2.27 12.89
CA GLY A 156 -8.01 1.00 12.43
C GLY A 156 -6.55 0.83 12.86
N ALA A 157 -5.72 1.85 12.66
CA ALA A 157 -4.31 1.84 13.04
C ALA A 157 -4.11 1.69 14.56
N ILE A 158 -4.92 2.35 15.40
CA ILE A 158 -4.89 2.18 16.86
C ILE A 158 -5.24 0.75 17.23
N ILE A 159 -6.32 0.19 16.68
CA ILE A 159 -6.75 -1.17 16.99
C ILE A 159 -5.66 -2.17 16.58
N ILE A 160 -5.08 -2.02 15.38
CA ILE A 160 -3.96 -2.87 14.92
C ILE A 160 -2.77 -2.76 15.85
N THR A 161 -2.37 -1.53 16.22
CA THR A 161 -1.21 -1.29 17.10
C THR A 161 -1.41 -1.93 18.48
N VAL A 162 -2.61 -1.83 19.06
CA VAL A 162 -2.92 -2.42 20.37
C VAL A 162 -3.01 -3.94 20.31
N THR A 163 -3.62 -4.50 19.25
CA THR A 163 -3.86 -5.94 19.13
C THR A 163 -2.65 -6.74 18.68
N THR A 164 -1.77 -6.15 17.86
CA THR A 164 -0.55 -6.80 17.33
C THR A 164 0.31 -7.46 18.43
N PRO A 165 0.76 -6.76 19.49
CA PRO A 165 1.56 -7.39 20.54
C PRO A 165 0.77 -8.39 21.40
N ILE A 166 -0.56 -8.33 21.40
CA ILE A 166 -1.39 -9.26 22.18
C ILE A 166 -1.42 -10.65 21.52
N PHE A 167 -1.47 -10.71 20.18
CA PHE A 167 -1.66 -11.97 19.47
C PHE A 167 -0.40 -12.49 18.78
N TYR A 168 0.57 -11.64 18.47
CA TYR A 168 1.78 -12.03 17.77
C TYR A 168 2.98 -11.95 18.71
N GLU A 169 3.39 -13.10 19.25
CA GLU A 169 4.50 -13.20 20.20
C GLU A 169 5.84 -12.71 19.60
N ALA A 170 6.07 -13.03 18.32
CA ALA A 170 7.23 -12.53 17.58
C ALA A 170 7.25 -10.99 17.52
N ALA A 171 6.09 -10.36 17.25
CA ALA A 171 5.98 -8.91 17.28
C ALA A 171 6.14 -8.38 18.72
N ARG A 172 5.51 -9.01 19.73
CA ARG A 172 5.61 -8.60 21.14
C ARG A 172 7.06 -8.53 21.61
N SER A 173 7.83 -9.59 21.40
CA SER A 173 9.23 -9.67 21.84
C SER A 173 10.08 -8.55 21.22
N ARG A 174 9.83 -8.24 19.94
CA ARG A 174 10.44 -7.11 19.22
C ARG A 174 10.02 -5.75 19.78
N LEU A 175 8.72 -5.50 19.84
CA LEU A 175 8.14 -4.21 20.24
C LEU A 175 8.58 -3.78 21.64
N PHE A 176 8.78 -4.73 22.57
CA PHE A 176 9.18 -4.43 23.95
C PHE A 176 10.67 -4.64 24.25
N SER A 177 11.48 -5.00 23.24
CA SER A 177 12.94 -5.11 23.40
C SER A 177 13.60 -3.71 23.47
N GLN A 178 14.60 -3.55 24.34
CA GLN A 178 15.40 -2.32 24.39
C GLN A 178 16.54 -2.38 23.36
N PRO A 179 16.84 -1.28 22.62
CA PRO A 179 16.25 0.07 22.70
C PRO A 179 15.03 0.28 21.78
N LEU A 180 14.59 -0.73 21.03
CA LEU A 180 13.54 -0.61 20.01
C LEU A 180 12.19 -0.13 20.57
N VAL A 181 11.89 -0.42 21.83
CA VAL A 181 10.67 0.02 22.51
C VAL A 181 10.44 1.53 22.43
N TYR A 182 11.51 2.34 22.51
CA TYR A 182 11.38 3.80 22.42
C TYR A 182 11.02 4.25 21.00
N ILE A 183 11.56 3.58 20.00
CA ILE A 183 11.26 3.85 18.58
C ILE A 183 9.81 3.44 18.28
N PHE A 184 9.40 2.25 18.71
CA PHE A 184 8.03 1.77 18.50
C PHE A 184 6.98 2.59 19.27
N ALA A 185 7.31 3.12 20.44
CA ALA A 185 6.43 4.04 21.16
C ALA A 185 6.28 5.40 20.45
N LEU A 186 7.31 5.86 19.74
CA LEU A 186 7.29 7.14 19.02
C LEU A 186 6.39 7.10 17.77
N ILE A 187 6.33 5.97 17.06
CA ILE A 187 5.54 5.81 15.83
C ILE A 187 4.05 6.17 16.02
N PRO A 188 3.29 5.59 16.98
CA PRO A 188 1.88 5.94 17.16
C PRO A 188 1.69 7.39 17.61
N ILE A 189 2.63 7.95 18.39
CA ILE A 189 2.58 9.37 18.80
C ILE A 189 2.70 10.27 17.57
N LEU A 190 3.68 10.01 16.71
CA LEU A 190 3.85 10.74 15.45
C LEU A 190 2.66 10.52 14.51
N GLY A 191 2.09 9.32 14.45
CA GLY A 191 0.90 9.02 13.65
C GLY A 191 -0.31 9.85 14.08
N ILE A 192 -0.58 9.93 15.38
CA ILE A 192 -1.65 10.77 15.95
C ILE A 192 -1.39 12.25 15.64
N LEU A 193 -0.14 12.71 15.79
CA LEU A 193 0.24 14.09 15.48
C LEU A 193 -0.01 14.42 14.00
N LEU A 194 0.43 13.56 13.07
CA LEU A 194 0.27 13.76 11.63
C LEU A 194 -1.21 13.77 11.23
N ILE A 195 -2.04 12.90 11.82
CA ILE A 195 -3.48 12.91 11.58
C ILE A 195 -4.12 14.17 12.16
N GLY A 196 -3.68 14.65 13.33
CA GLY A 196 -4.13 15.93 13.89
C GLY A 196 -3.81 17.12 12.98
N LEU A 197 -2.59 17.17 12.43
CA LEU A 197 -2.17 18.19 11.46
C LEU A 197 -2.95 18.10 10.15
N LEU A 198 -3.19 16.89 9.66
CA LEU A 198 -4.02 16.62 8.49
C LEU A 198 -5.46 17.13 8.69
N LEU A 199 -6.10 16.76 9.80
CA LEU A 199 -7.46 17.22 10.12
C LEU A 199 -7.53 18.73 10.29
N ARG A 200 -6.52 19.35 10.90
CA ARG A 200 -6.41 20.82 11.00
C ARG A 200 -6.34 21.45 9.61
N SER A 201 -5.50 20.93 8.73
CA SER A 201 -5.34 21.41 7.35
C SER A 201 -6.64 21.26 6.55
N LEU A 202 -7.32 20.11 6.67
CA LEU A 202 -8.63 19.86 6.06
C LEU A 202 -9.75 20.76 6.63
N ASN A 203 -9.67 21.16 7.90
CA ASN A 203 -10.62 22.11 8.50
C ASN A 203 -10.39 23.55 8.02
N ARG A 204 -9.13 23.92 7.76
CA ARG A 204 -8.74 25.21 7.18
C ARG A 204 -8.97 25.28 5.67
N LYS A 205 -9.43 24.18 5.04
CA LYS A 205 -9.61 24.05 3.58
C LYS A 205 -8.33 24.39 2.80
N GLU A 206 -7.18 24.00 3.34
CA GLU A 206 -5.91 24.10 2.61
C GLU A 206 -5.86 23.05 1.51
N GLU A 207 -5.43 23.42 0.30
CA GLU A 207 -5.43 22.48 -0.84
C GLU A 207 -4.19 21.57 -0.84
N SER A 208 -3.00 22.10 -0.51
CA SER A 208 -1.72 21.41 -0.74
C SER A 208 -1.21 20.60 0.46
N TRP A 209 -1.42 21.08 1.67
CA TRP A 209 -0.91 20.42 2.88
C TRP A 209 -1.55 19.07 3.20
N PRO A 210 -2.85 18.80 2.92
CA PRO A 210 -3.44 17.51 3.25
C PRO A 210 -2.75 16.31 2.59
N ILE A 211 -2.33 16.44 1.33
CA ILE A 211 -1.61 15.34 0.65
C ILE A 211 -0.22 15.12 1.28
N VAL A 212 0.46 16.18 1.71
CA VAL A 212 1.80 16.09 2.32
C VAL A 212 1.72 15.35 3.66
N TRP A 213 0.77 15.73 4.53
CA TRP A 213 0.55 15.03 5.79
C TRP A 213 0.15 13.57 5.57
N THR A 214 -0.65 13.30 4.54
CA THR A 214 -1.03 11.92 4.19
C THR A 214 0.19 11.10 3.73
N ILE A 215 1.04 11.64 2.86
CA ILE A 215 2.27 10.97 2.42
C ILE A 215 3.18 10.69 3.62
N LEU A 216 3.41 11.67 4.49
CA LEU A 216 4.22 11.50 5.70
C LEU A 216 3.66 10.40 6.62
N LEU A 217 2.33 10.32 6.76
CA LEU A 217 1.66 9.27 7.54
C LEU A 217 1.89 7.87 6.95
N PHE A 218 1.80 7.74 5.62
CA PHE A 218 2.07 6.48 4.93
C PHE A 218 3.55 6.07 5.07
N VAL A 219 4.47 7.01 4.86
CA VAL A 219 5.92 6.77 5.05
C VAL A 219 6.22 6.31 6.47
N LEU A 220 5.66 6.98 7.49
CA LEU A 220 5.82 6.60 8.88
C LEU A 220 5.31 5.17 9.15
N THR A 221 4.17 4.81 8.55
CA THR A 221 3.58 3.48 8.69
C THR A 221 4.43 2.41 8.01
N PHE A 222 4.96 2.69 6.82
CA PHE A 222 5.90 1.80 6.13
C PHE A 222 7.21 1.61 6.90
N ILE A 223 7.75 2.68 7.49
CA ILE A 223 8.93 2.60 8.36
C ILE A 223 8.60 1.71 9.58
N GLY A 224 7.45 1.91 10.22
CA GLY A 224 7.02 1.09 11.33
C GLY A 224 6.91 -0.39 10.97
N LEU A 225 6.27 -0.71 9.84
CA LEU A 225 6.19 -2.07 9.30
C LEU A 225 7.58 -2.67 9.04
N ALA A 226 8.47 -1.92 8.38
CA ALA A 226 9.82 -2.36 8.08
C ALA A 226 10.60 -2.68 9.35
N LEU A 227 10.50 -1.83 10.38
CA LEU A 227 11.16 -2.05 11.67
C LEU A 227 10.60 -3.27 12.43
N VAL A 228 9.29 -3.53 12.35
CA VAL A 228 8.68 -4.72 12.97
C VAL A 228 9.18 -6.00 12.31
N VAL A 229 9.20 -6.02 10.98
CA VAL A 229 9.48 -7.21 10.17
C VAL A 229 10.98 -7.51 10.10
N PHE A 230 11.83 -6.50 9.91
CA PHE A 230 13.28 -6.65 9.77
C PHE A 230 13.95 -7.35 10.98
N PRO A 231 14.95 -8.24 10.80
CA PRO A 231 15.53 -8.70 9.53
C PRO A 231 14.83 -9.90 8.86
N TYR A 232 13.59 -10.23 9.23
CA TYR A 232 12.86 -11.33 8.61
C TYR A 232 12.19 -10.90 7.31
N ILE A 233 12.26 -11.75 6.29
CA ILE A 233 11.49 -11.56 5.04
C ILE A 233 10.25 -12.46 5.03
N ILE A 234 10.34 -13.63 5.69
CA ILE A 234 9.20 -14.48 6.04
C ILE A 234 9.15 -14.55 7.57
N PRO A 235 8.40 -13.65 8.24
CA PRO A 235 8.34 -13.64 9.70
C PRO A 235 7.66 -14.90 10.26
N PRO A 236 8.12 -15.44 11.41
CA PRO A 236 9.34 -15.09 12.14
C PRO A 236 10.58 -15.95 11.75
N SER A 237 10.45 -16.80 10.73
CA SER A 237 11.36 -17.94 10.55
C SER A 237 12.56 -17.69 9.66
N ILE A 238 12.41 -16.93 8.55
CA ILE A 238 13.47 -16.80 7.53
C ILE A 238 13.92 -15.34 7.41
N THR A 239 15.22 -15.11 7.58
CA THR A 239 15.87 -13.81 7.46
C THR A 239 16.10 -13.39 6.01
N ILE A 240 16.33 -12.09 5.78
CA ILE A 240 16.75 -11.57 4.48
C ILE A 240 18.06 -12.21 4.00
N TYR A 241 18.93 -12.65 4.91
CA TYR A 241 20.23 -13.22 4.57
C TYR A 241 20.11 -14.68 4.15
N GLU A 242 19.21 -15.44 4.79
CA GLU A 242 18.95 -16.85 4.46
C GLU A 242 18.17 -17.00 3.15
N ALA A 243 17.26 -16.06 2.86
CA ALA A 243 16.47 -16.08 1.64
C ALA A 243 17.18 -15.43 0.43
N ALA A 244 18.34 -14.81 0.63
CA ALA A 244 19.05 -14.09 -0.41
C ALA A 244 19.54 -15.01 -1.52
N ALA A 245 19.47 -14.53 -2.76
CA ALA A 245 20.12 -15.17 -3.89
C ALA A 245 21.65 -15.12 -3.79
N ASP A 246 22.33 -15.88 -4.66
CA ASP A 246 23.79 -15.86 -4.76
C ASP A 246 24.34 -14.44 -4.93
N PRO A 247 25.51 -14.10 -4.35
CA PRO A 247 26.07 -12.76 -4.43
C PRO A 247 26.24 -12.22 -5.86
N SER A 248 26.57 -13.08 -6.83
CA SER A 248 26.68 -12.70 -8.24
C SER A 248 25.34 -12.22 -8.82
N ALA A 249 24.24 -12.89 -8.49
CA ALA A 249 22.90 -12.49 -8.90
C ALA A 249 22.48 -11.18 -8.24
N LEU A 250 22.78 -11.00 -6.94
CA LEU A 250 22.49 -9.74 -6.23
C LEU A 250 23.26 -8.55 -6.81
N VAL A 251 24.55 -8.72 -7.11
CA VAL A 251 25.37 -7.69 -7.76
C VAL A 251 24.82 -7.34 -9.14
N PHE A 252 24.43 -8.35 -9.92
CA PHE A 252 23.78 -8.11 -11.20
C PHE A 252 22.48 -7.32 -11.04
N MET A 253 21.61 -7.72 -10.11
CA MET A 253 20.34 -7.06 -9.88
C MET A 253 20.47 -5.63 -9.39
N ILE A 254 21.37 -5.35 -8.43
CA ILE A 254 21.52 -3.99 -7.90
C ILE A 254 22.05 -3.04 -8.97
N ILE A 255 22.86 -3.50 -9.92
CA ILE A 255 23.31 -2.68 -11.06
C ILE A 255 22.11 -2.29 -11.93
N PHE A 256 21.29 -3.26 -12.34
CA PHE A 256 20.15 -2.99 -13.23
C PHE A 256 19.02 -2.23 -12.52
N ILE A 257 18.56 -2.73 -11.37
CA ILE A 257 17.50 -2.08 -10.60
C ILE A 257 17.97 -0.71 -10.10
N GLY A 258 19.21 -0.61 -9.62
CA GLY A 258 19.80 0.64 -9.15
C GLY A 258 19.98 1.69 -10.25
N ALA A 259 20.20 1.28 -11.50
CA ALA A 259 20.21 2.19 -12.64
C ALA A 259 18.80 2.56 -13.13
N LEU A 260 17.85 1.61 -13.12
CA LEU A 260 16.48 1.82 -13.60
C LEU A 260 15.65 2.68 -12.65
N ILE A 261 15.77 2.50 -11.33
CA ILE A 261 14.99 3.26 -10.33
C ILE A 261 15.16 4.78 -10.51
N PRO A 262 16.39 5.35 -10.60
CA PRO A 262 16.58 6.78 -10.85
C PRO A 262 15.91 7.27 -12.13
N VAL A 263 15.99 6.50 -13.23
CA VAL A 263 15.35 6.86 -14.51
C VAL A 263 13.83 6.89 -14.36
N MET A 264 13.25 5.87 -13.72
CA MET A 264 11.81 5.82 -13.48
C MET A 264 11.33 6.92 -12.53
N LEU A 265 12.09 7.24 -11.49
CA LEU A 265 11.79 8.35 -10.60
C LEU A 265 11.83 9.69 -11.35
N PHE A 266 12.85 9.92 -12.18
CA PHE A 266 12.94 11.12 -13.00
C PHE A 266 11.74 11.26 -13.93
N TYR A 267 11.38 10.18 -14.63
CA TYR A 267 10.21 10.16 -15.52
C TYR A 267 8.90 10.44 -14.77
N ASN A 268 8.69 9.80 -13.60
CA ASN A 268 7.51 10.05 -12.77
C ASN A 268 7.45 11.50 -12.29
N ILE A 269 8.56 12.03 -11.76
CA ILE A 269 8.64 13.44 -11.32
C ILE A 269 8.32 14.38 -12.48
N TYR A 270 8.90 14.12 -13.66
CA TYR A 270 8.63 14.91 -14.86
C TYR A 270 7.14 14.89 -15.23
N GLN A 271 6.50 13.72 -15.25
CA GLN A 271 5.05 13.63 -15.49
C GLN A 271 4.24 14.44 -14.46
N TYR A 272 4.56 14.33 -13.17
CA TYR A 272 3.87 15.09 -12.13
C TYR A 272 4.04 16.61 -12.29
N ILE A 273 5.21 17.08 -12.73
CA ILE A 273 5.48 18.50 -13.02
C ILE A 273 4.64 18.96 -14.22
N VAL A 274 4.63 18.20 -15.31
CA VAL A 274 3.89 18.54 -16.53
C VAL A 274 2.38 18.57 -16.25
N PHE A 275 1.85 17.58 -15.54
CA PHE A 275 0.43 17.45 -15.23
C PHE A 275 0.04 18.05 -13.86
N ARG A 276 0.76 19.06 -13.36
CA ARG A 276 0.49 19.65 -12.04
C ARG A 276 -0.84 20.40 -11.92
N GLY A 277 -1.40 20.88 -13.04
CA GLY A 277 -2.64 21.63 -13.08
C GLY A 277 -3.88 20.88 -12.57
N LYS A 278 -4.94 21.65 -12.28
CA LYS A 278 -6.26 21.13 -11.96
C LYS A 278 -6.99 20.67 -13.22
N VAL A 279 -7.91 19.72 -13.07
CA VAL A 279 -8.73 19.24 -14.18
C VAL A 279 -10.00 20.08 -14.22
N THR A 280 -10.08 21.00 -15.17
CA THR A 280 -11.30 21.76 -15.47
C THR A 280 -12.13 21.03 -16.53
N VAL A 281 -13.44 21.24 -16.53
CA VAL A 281 -14.36 20.64 -17.52
C VAL A 281 -14.09 21.17 -18.93
N ASP A 282 -13.54 22.38 -19.04
CA ASP A 282 -13.29 23.08 -20.31
C ASP A 282 -12.00 22.66 -21.03
N GLY A 283 -11.29 21.63 -20.55
CA GLY A 283 -9.95 21.25 -21.04
C GLY A 283 -9.88 20.10 -22.04
N TYR A 284 -11.01 19.58 -22.54
CA TYR A 284 -11.03 18.55 -23.58
C TYR A 284 -11.61 19.13 -24.87
N GLY A 285 -10.75 19.73 -25.69
CA GLY A 285 -11.05 20.10 -27.07
C GLY A 285 -11.31 21.58 -27.32
N GLU A 286 -10.23 22.36 -27.40
CA GLU A 286 -9.97 23.29 -28.51
C GLU A 286 -8.50 23.12 -28.94
#